data_AF-A0A7C0ZJR9-F1
#
_entry.id   AF-A0A7C0ZJR9-F1
#
_cell.length_a   1.000
_cell.length_b   1.000
_cell.length_c   1.000
_cell.angle_alpha   90.00
_cell.angle_beta   90.00
_cell.angle_gamma   90.00
#
_symmetry.space_group_name_H-M   'P 1'
#
loop_
_entity.id
_entity.type
_entity.pdbx_description
1 polymer ?
#
loop_
_entity_poly.entity_id
_entity_poly.type
_entity_poly.pdbx_seq_one_letter_code
_entity_poly.pdbx_strand_id
1 'polypeptide(L)'
;GGDLPPRRGMSSSSALVIAVAVAMKEINGIEMPVGEFIDRVGYSEWYVLTRGGSADHAAITLSKRGMISHIGSLPTRVEDVTYAPFPEGYCVVIVNSGVERPQDDEAKNYLRVTAAEYRLALLCIKSLYPEYAQKLVWLRDVNTRNLKVDLARIYEILRSLPERVSRKELRKRISDAYQEELDAILSNHREPREGYKLRQRALFGLAEAERAVVFPEFLKRRDIKGILKLVKRSHDGDRVAKFDREGNRVPWNPGAFSTDERLDRLIATLRNRDSTPEEIEEAQLYWQPGGYERSIPQIDHLCDIVDYELGSYAAAQMMGAGLGGDVEVLIRRDKVEELRRILDKKYFKPYGVEPRIAVTYPGQGACLLGTPPKGLSFS
;
A
#
# COMPACT_ATOMS: atom_id res chain seq x y z
N GLY A 1 5.13 -24.46 -14.58
CA GLY A 1 4.59 -24.64 -13.22
C GLY A 1 4.94 -23.43 -12.39
N GLY A 2 4.15 -23.08 -11.38
CA GLY A 2 4.41 -21.95 -10.48
C GLY A 2 4.70 -22.44 -9.05
N ASP A 3 5.68 -21.81 -8.41
CA ASP A 3 6.10 -22.04 -7.02
C ASP A 3 5.60 -20.95 -6.06
N LEU A 4 4.93 -19.91 -6.57
CA LEU A 4 4.30 -18.86 -5.78
C LEU A 4 3.11 -19.40 -4.97
N PRO A 5 3.10 -19.25 -3.63
CA PRO A 5 2.00 -19.71 -2.80
C PRO A 5 0.67 -19.02 -3.16
N PRO A 6 -0.40 -19.78 -3.47
CA PRO A 6 -1.68 -19.19 -3.84
C PRO A 6 -2.33 -18.49 -2.64
N ARG A 7 -3.10 -17.43 -2.92
CA ARG A 7 -3.95 -16.71 -1.94
C ARG A 7 -3.21 -16.04 -0.77
N ARG A 8 -1.92 -15.73 -0.94
CA ARG A 8 -1.09 -15.10 0.11
C ARG A 8 -0.71 -13.63 -0.14
N GLY A 9 -1.34 -12.97 -1.10
CA GLY A 9 -1.00 -11.59 -1.46
C GLY A 9 0.28 -11.44 -2.27
N MET A 10 0.84 -12.54 -2.81
CA MET A 10 2.03 -12.57 -3.68
C MET A 10 1.69 -12.65 -5.19
N SER A 11 0.48 -12.22 -5.58
CA SER A 11 0.10 -12.04 -7.00
C SER A 11 0.28 -13.27 -7.91
N SER A 12 0.12 -14.48 -7.36
CA SER A 12 0.28 -15.75 -8.11
C SER A 12 -0.62 -15.87 -9.34
N SER A 13 -1.82 -15.27 -9.32
CA SER A 13 -2.74 -15.24 -10.47
C SER A 13 -2.19 -14.35 -11.58
N SER A 14 -1.75 -13.14 -11.23
CA SER A 14 -1.22 -12.17 -12.19
C SER A 14 0.10 -12.65 -12.81
N ALA A 15 0.91 -13.41 -12.06
CA ALA A 15 2.10 -14.07 -12.60
C ALA A 15 1.76 -15.08 -13.71
N LEU A 16 0.71 -15.89 -13.52
CA LEU A 16 0.24 -16.81 -14.56
C LEU A 16 -0.30 -16.06 -15.78
N VAL A 17 -1.10 -15.01 -15.54
CA VAL A 17 -1.68 -14.17 -16.60
C VAL A 17 -0.56 -13.52 -17.44
N ILE A 18 0.44 -12.90 -16.80
CA ILE A 18 1.58 -12.30 -17.49
C ILE A 18 2.39 -13.35 -18.26
N ALA A 19 2.66 -14.51 -17.66
CA ALA A 19 3.41 -15.57 -18.33
C ALA A 19 2.73 -16.03 -19.64
N VAL A 20 1.40 -16.24 -19.60
CA VAL A 20 0.62 -16.60 -20.79
C VAL A 20 0.58 -15.45 -21.79
N ALA A 21 0.35 -14.21 -21.34
CA ALA A 21 0.25 -13.04 -22.21
C ALA A 21 1.58 -12.74 -22.93
N VAL A 22 2.73 -12.87 -22.25
CA VAL A 22 4.06 -12.72 -22.84
C VAL A 22 4.29 -13.78 -23.92
N ALA A 23 3.96 -15.05 -23.63
CA ALA A 23 4.09 -16.14 -24.61
C ALA A 23 3.19 -15.92 -25.84
N MET A 24 1.93 -15.52 -25.64
CA MET A 24 0.99 -15.25 -26.73
C MET A 24 1.41 -14.06 -27.59
N LYS A 25 1.90 -12.99 -26.95
CA LYS A 25 2.44 -11.82 -27.66
C LYS A 25 3.59 -12.23 -28.58
N GLU A 26 4.50 -13.05 -28.08
CA GLU A 26 5.67 -13.52 -28.84
C GLU A 26 5.29 -14.47 -29.99
N ILE A 27 4.48 -15.50 -29.71
CA ILE A 27 4.07 -16.50 -30.71
C ILE A 27 3.32 -15.86 -31.88
N ASN A 28 2.49 -14.86 -31.62
CA ASN A 28 1.67 -14.20 -32.63
C ASN A 28 2.34 -12.97 -33.27
N GLY A 29 3.57 -12.63 -32.88
CA GLY A 29 4.26 -11.44 -33.40
C GLY A 29 3.54 -10.14 -33.09
N ILE A 30 2.86 -10.04 -31.95
CA ILE A 30 2.09 -8.85 -31.58
C ILE A 30 3.05 -7.77 -31.07
N GLU A 31 3.12 -6.67 -31.81
CA GLU A 31 3.84 -5.47 -31.39
C GLU A 31 2.92 -4.59 -30.54
N MET A 32 3.36 -4.27 -29.32
CA MET A 32 2.60 -3.47 -28.37
C MET A 32 3.56 -2.78 -27.39
N PRO A 33 3.37 -1.48 -27.10
CA PRO A 33 4.12 -0.79 -26.05
C PRO A 33 3.96 -1.49 -24.70
N VAL A 34 5.04 -1.57 -23.91
CA VAL A 34 5.04 -2.32 -22.64
C VAL A 34 4.02 -1.79 -21.63
N GLY A 35 3.85 -0.45 -21.54
CA GLY A 35 2.85 0.14 -20.65
C GLY A 35 1.42 -0.24 -21.04
N GLU A 36 1.12 -0.19 -22.34
CA GLU A 36 -0.18 -0.62 -22.88
C GLU A 36 -0.41 -2.11 -22.64
N PHE A 37 0.61 -2.94 -22.82
CA PHE A 37 0.55 -4.37 -22.52
C PHE A 37 0.20 -4.62 -21.05
N ILE A 38 0.90 -3.97 -20.12
CA ILE A 38 0.65 -4.10 -18.67
C ILE A 38 -0.78 -3.72 -18.32
N ASP A 39 -1.26 -2.58 -18.83
CA ASP A 39 -2.61 -2.09 -18.50
C ASP A 39 -3.69 -2.99 -19.12
N ARG A 40 -3.56 -3.39 -20.40
CA ARG A 40 -4.53 -4.30 -21.06
C ARG A 40 -4.59 -5.67 -20.40
N VAL A 41 -3.44 -6.25 -20.08
CA VAL A 41 -3.38 -7.55 -19.40
C VAL A 41 -3.92 -7.41 -17.97
N GLY A 42 -3.62 -6.33 -17.27
CA GLY A 42 -4.21 -6.05 -15.95
C GLY A 42 -5.73 -5.95 -15.98
N TYR A 43 -6.30 -5.22 -16.95
CA TYR A 43 -7.75 -5.13 -17.12
C TYR A 43 -8.39 -6.46 -17.54
N SER A 44 -7.62 -7.40 -18.11
CA SER A 44 -8.13 -8.73 -18.42
C SER A 44 -8.53 -9.52 -17.15
N GLU A 45 -7.92 -9.25 -16.00
CA GLU A 45 -8.34 -9.86 -14.74
C GLU A 45 -9.72 -9.35 -14.27
N TRP A 46 -10.28 -8.29 -14.89
CA TRP A 46 -11.64 -7.87 -14.60
C TRP A 46 -12.69 -8.85 -15.13
N TYR A 47 -12.35 -9.68 -16.12
CA TYR A 47 -13.20 -10.77 -16.59
C TYR A 47 -13.38 -11.89 -15.55
N VAL A 48 -12.50 -11.97 -14.54
CA VAL A 48 -12.66 -12.86 -13.37
C VAL A 48 -13.16 -12.10 -12.13
N LEU A 49 -13.83 -10.96 -12.34
CA LEU A 49 -14.50 -10.13 -11.33
C LEU A 49 -13.57 -9.45 -10.31
N THR A 50 -12.26 -9.42 -10.56
CA THR A 50 -11.36 -8.56 -9.79
C THR A 50 -11.46 -7.12 -10.32
N ARG A 51 -11.30 -6.12 -9.45
CA ARG A 51 -11.27 -4.70 -9.85
C ARG A 51 -9.96 -4.05 -9.40
N GLY A 52 -8.89 -4.84 -9.37
CA GLY A 52 -7.54 -4.37 -9.04
C GLY A 52 -6.98 -3.48 -10.15
N GLY A 53 -5.97 -2.69 -9.80
CA GLY A 53 -5.14 -1.99 -10.78
C GLY A 53 -4.12 -2.92 -11.44
N SER A 54 -3.26 -2.36 -12.28
CA SER A 54 -2.20 -3.08 -13.01
C SER A 54 -0.87 -3.17 -12.25
N ALA A 55 -0.83 -2.81 -10.96
CA ALA A 55 0.42 -2.72 -10.18
C ALA A 55 1.20 -4.05 -10.14
N ASP A 56 0.51 -5.17 -9.89
CA ASP A 56 1.12 -6.51 -9.85
C ASP A 56 1.70 -6.89 -11.22
N HIS A 57 0.94 -6.64 -12.28
CA HIS A 57 1.33 -6.87 -13.67
C HIS A 57 2.57 -6.05 -14.03
N ALA A 58 2.60 -4.78 -13.60
CA ALA A 58 3.71 -3.89 -13.80
C ALA A 58 4.94 -4.36 -13.02
N ALA A 59 4.79 -4.77 -11.76
CA ALA A 59 5.87 -5.28 -10.94
C ALA A 59 6.47 -6.57 -11.54
N ILE A 60 5.63 -7.52 -11.96
CA ILE A 60 6.06 -8.76 -12.62
C ILE A 60 6.82 -8.43 -13.92
N THR A 61 6.38 -7.43 -14.69
CA THR A 61 6.98 -7.11 -15.99
C THR A 61 8.26 -6.27 -15.88
N LEU A 62 8.27 -5.27 -14.99
CA LEU A 62 9.29 -4.22 -14.97
C LEU A 62 10.37 -4.40 -13.90
N SER A 63 10.27 -5.43 -13.04
CA SER A 63 11.28 -5.67 -11.99
C SER A 63 12.66 -5.97 -12.56
N LYS A 64 13.70 -5.50 -11.86
CA LYS A 64 15.10 -5.80 -12.15
C LYS A 64 15.76 -6.49 -10.97
N ARG A 65 16.52 -7.54 -11.23
CA ARG A 65 17.22 -8.29 -10.18
C ARG A 65 18.07 -7.37 -9.31
N GLY A 66 17.94 -7.50 -7.99
CA GLY A 66 18.69 -6.69 -7.02
C GLY A 66 18.24 -5.23 -6.88
N MET A 67 17.14 -4.83 -7.53
CA MET A 67 16.61 -3.48 -7.50
C MET A 67 15.19 -3.44 -6.95
N ILE A 68 14.85 -2.36 -6.26
CA ILE A 68 13.47 -1.97 -5.98
C ILE A 68 12.99 -1.05 -7.10
N SER A 69 11.81 -1.35 -7.64
CA SER A 69 11.20 -0.58 -8.72
C SER A 69 10.12 0.32 -8.13
N HIS A 70 10.16 1.61 -8.42
CA HIS A 70 9.08 2.54 -8.12
C HIS A 70 8.26 2.77 -9.39
N ILE A 71 7.01 2.31 -9.35
CA ILE A 71 6.12 2.17 -10.51
C ILE A 71 4.83 2.94 -10.24
N GLY A 72 4.47 3.86 -11.14
CA GLY A 72 3.14 4.44 -11.19
C GLY A 72 2.16 3.50 -11.92
N SER A 73 0.89 3.50 -11.53
CA SER A 73 -0.16 2.70 -12.17
C SER A 73 -1.40 3.55 -12.48
N LEU A 74 -2.26 3.12 -13.41
CA LEU A 74 -3.48 3.83 -13.79
C LEU A 74 -3.26 5.29 -14.26
N PRO A 75 -2.52 5.52 -15.37
CA PRO A 75 -1.90 4.52 -16.25
C PRO A 75 -0.48 4.12 -15.84
N THR A 76 -0.01 2.98 -16.32
CA THR A 76 1.39 2.56 -16.12
C THR A 76 2.30 3.23 -17.15
N ARG A 77 3.02 4.27 -16.74
CA ARG A 77 3.98 5.00 -17.58
C ARG A 77 5.38 4.43 -17.40
N VAL A 78 5.81 3.59 -18.34
CA VAL A 78 7.09 2.87 -18.26
C VAL A 78 8.28 3.84 -18.21
N GLU A 79 8.17 4.98 -18.88
CA GLU A 79 9.16 6.05 -18.88
C GLU A 79 9.36 6.73 -17.52
N ASP A 80 8.35 6.66 -16.63
CA ASP A 80 8.43 7.23 -15.27
C ASP A 80 8.99 6.23 -14.25
N VAL A 81 9.22 4.97 -14.63
CA VAL A 81 9.68 3.93 -13.71
C VAL A 81 11.12 4.18 -13.30
N THR A 82 11.33 4.28 -11.99
CA THR A 82 12.66 4.48 -11.41
C THR A 82 13.08 3.25 -10.63
N TYR A 83 14.40 3.06 -10.51
CA TYR A 83 15.00 1.95 -9.80
C TYR A 83 15.94 2.46 -8.72
N ALA A 84 15.98 1.76 -7.60
CA ALA A 84 16.96 1.96 -6.54
C ALA A 84 17.56 0.62 -6.13
N PRO A 85 18.87 0.57 -5.79
CA PRO A 85 19.50 -0.66 -5.35
C PRO A 85 18.87 -1.15 -4.06
N PHE A 86 18.62 -2.46 -3.97
CA PHE A 86 18.20 -3.06 -2.72
C PHE A 86 19.34 -3.01 -1.69
N PRO A 87 19.06 -2.82 -0.39
CA PRO A 87 20.12 -2.63 0.60
C PRO A 87 21.04 -3.85 0.71
N GLU A 88 22.35 -3.62 0.54
CA GLU A 88 23.34 -4.67 0.67
C GLU A 88 23.33 -5.25 2.09
N GLY A 89 23.43 -6.57 2.21
CA GLY A 89 23.39 -7.23 3.52
C GLY A 89 21.99 -7.44 4.08
N TYR A 90 20.92 -7.03 3.38
CA TYR A 90 19.53 -7.26 3.77
C TYR A 90 18.85 -8.31 2.89
N CYS A 91 17.71 -8.81 3.35
CA CYS A 91 16.77 -9.63 2.60
C CYS A 91 15.34 -9.30 3.05
N VAL A 92 14.35 -9.81 2.32
CA VAL A 92 12.95 -9.78 2.75
C VAL A 92 12.57 -11.18 3.24
N VAL A 93 11.91 -11.25 4.39
CA VAL A 93 11.39 -12.48 4.95
C VAL A 93 9.87 -12.39 4.99
N ILE A 94 9.21 -13.32 4.31
CA ILE A 94 7.75 -13.45 4.30
C ILE A 94 7.36 -14.41 5.40
N VAL A 95 6.54 -13.94 6.34
CA VAL A 95 6.09 -14.70 7.51
C VAL A 95 4.57 -14.84 7.44
N ASN A 96 4.08 -16.08 7.39
CA ASN A 96 2.63 -16.29 7.42
C ASN A 96 2.10 -16.08 8.85
N SER A 97 1.04 -15.27 8.97
CA SER A 97 0.43 -15.01 10.28
C SER A 97 -0.34 -16.20 10.87
N GLY A 98 -0.63 -17.24 10.08
CA GLY A 98 -1.53 -18.32 10.44
C GLY A 98 -3.02 -17.98 10.33
N VAL A 99 -3.35 -16.74 9.94
CA VAL A 99 -4.74 -16.28 9.81
C VAL A 99 -5.07 -16.04 8.34
N GLU A 100 -6.04 -16.77 7.82
CA GLU A 100 -6.60 -16.51 6.49
C GLU A 100 -7.64 -15.40 6.53
N ARG A 101 -7.74 -14.62 5.44
CA ARG A 101 -8.75 -13.57 5.33
C ARG A 101 -10.16 -14.19 5.34
N PRO A 102 -11.07 -13.72 6.22
CA PRO A 102 -12.47 -14.13 6.17
C PRO A 102 -13.11 -13.82 4.81
N GLN A 103 -13.92 -14.75 4.31
CA GLN A 103 -14.64 -14.61 3.03
C GLN A 103 -16.12 -14.27 3.22
N ASP A 104 -16.52 -13.90 4.44
CA ASP A 104 -17.86 -13.48 4.76
C ASP A 104 -18.20 -12.10 4.17
N ASP A 105 -19.49 -11.77 4.22
CA ASP A 105 -20.01 -10.51 3.67
C ASP A 105 -19.53 -9.29 4.45
N GLU A 106 -19.14 -9.42 5.71
CA GLU A 106 -18.67 -8.30 6.52
C GLU A 106 -17.25 -7.89 6.10
N ALA A 107 -16.34 -8.86 5.97
CA ALA A 107 -14.98 -8.63 5.48
C ALA A 107 -14.98 -8.10 4.04
N LYS A 108 -15.83 -8.65 3.17
CA LYS A 108 -16.04 -8.14 1.79
C LYS A 108 -16.59 -6.72 1.80
N ASN A 109 -17.57 -6.42 2.66
CA ASN A 109 -18.10 -5.07 2.78
C ASN A 109 -17.03 -4.08 3.26
N TYR A 110 -16.25 -4.46 4.28
CA TYR A 110 -15.20 -3.62 4.84
C TYR A 110 -14.09 -3.30 3.82
N LEU A 111 -13.70 -4.27 3.00
CA LEU A 111 -12.84 -4.07 1.82
C LEU A 111 -13.38 -3.00 0.87
N ARG A 112 -14.67 -3.07 0.54
CA ARG A 112 -15.30 -2.12 -0.38
C ARG A 112 -15.48 -0.74 0.25
N VAL A 113 -15.82 -0.67 1.53
CA VAL A 113 -15.92 0.60 2.28
C VAL A 113 -14.57 1.31 2.28
N THR A 114 -13.51 0.63 2.73
CA THR A 114 -12.16 1.23 2.84
C THR A 114 -11.61 1.71 1.49
N ALA A 115 -11.89 0.99 0.39
CA ALA A 115 -11.57 1.46 -0.95
C ALA A 115 -12.46 2.64 -1.41
N ALA A 116 -13.75 2.62 -1.09
CA ALA A 116 -14.68 3.69 -1.42
C ALA A 116 -14.33 5.00 -0.70
N GLU A 117 -13.85 4.93 0.54
CA GLU A 117 -13.47 6.10 1.36
C GLU A 117 -12.45 7.01 0.67
N TYR A 118 -11.51 6.48 -0.14
CA TYR A 118 -10.61 7.32 -0.94
C TYR A 118 -11.34 8.11 -2.03
N ARG A 119 -12.29 7.47 -2.74
CA ARG A 119 -13.07 8.12 -3.79
C ARG A 119 -14.04 9.13 -3.21
N LEU A 120 -14.68 8.80 -2.08
CA LEU A 120 -15.56 9.71 -1.35
C LEU A 120 -14.78 10.93 -0.84
N ALA A 121 -13.58 10.73 -0.27
CA ALA A 121 -12.71 11.83 0.13
C ALA A 121 -12.35 12.73 -1.06
N LEU A 122 -12.03 12.15 -2.22
CA LEU A 122 -11.75 12.92 -3.44
C LEU A 122 -12.95 13.76 -3.89
N LEU A 123 -14.17 13.21 -3.88
CA LEU A 123 -15.38 13.96 -4.24
C LEU A 123 -15.64 15.12 -3.27
N CYS A 124 -15.40 14.91 -1.96
CA CYS A 124 -15.45 15.99 -0.98
C CYS A 124 -14.40 17.08 -1.28
N ILE A 125 -13.15 16.70 -1.57
CA ILE A 125 -12.09 17.67 -1.93
C ILE A 125 -12.47 18.45 -3.18
N LYS A 126 -12.95 17.80 -4.24
CA LYS A 126 -13.37 18.47 -5.48
C LYS A 126 -14.56 19.42 -5.28
N SER A 127 -15.41 19.13 -4.30
CA SER A 127 -16.56 19.98 -3.95
C SER A 127 -16.14 21.20 -3.12
N LEU A 128 -15.16 21.03 -2.23
CA LEU A 128 -14.66 22.09 -1.34
C LEU A 128 -13.60 22.99 -2.01
N TYR A 129 -12.84 22.43 -2.96
CA TYR A 129 -11.75 23.09 -3.68
C TYR A 129 -11.94 22.92 -5.21
N PRO A 130 -12.99 23.52 -5.79
CA PRO A 130 -13.30 23.38 -7.21
C PRO A 130 -12.17 23.87 -8.12
N GLU A 131 -11.30 24.77 -7.64
CA GLU A 131 -10.11 25.24 -8.37
C GLU A 131 -9.11 24.13 -8.70
N TYR A 132 -9.11 23.03 -7.94
CA TYR A 132 -8.25 21.87 -8.19
C TYR A 132 -8.94 20.74 -8.95
N ALA A 133 -10.26 20.80 -9.16
CA ALA A 133 -11.05 19.65 -9.60
C ALA A 133 -10.58 19.02 -10.91
N GLN A 134 -10.11 19.82 -11.87
CA GLN A 134 -9.60 19.35 -13.17
C GLN A 134 -8.26 18.61 -13.06
N LYS A 135 -7.51 18.80 -11.98
CA LYS A 135 -6.23 18.12 -11.71
C LYS A 135 -6.39 16.83 -10.91
N LEU A 136 -7.62 16.49 -10.50
CA LEU A 136 -7.93 15.46 -9.52
C LEU A 136 -8.75 14.33 -10.16
N VAL A 137 -8.03 13.29 -10.58
CA VAL A 137 -8.62 12.03 -11.08
C VAL A 137 -8.67 11.00 -9.95
N TRP A 138 -7.59 10.89 -9.18
CA TRP A 138 -7.44 9.98 -8.05
C TRP A 138 -7.02 10.74 -6.79
N LEU A 139 -7.23 10.13 -5.62
CA LEU A 139 -6.85 10.75 -4.36
C LEU A 139 -5.36 11.11 -4.32
N ARG A 140 -4.47 10.25 -4.85
CA ARG A 140 -3.01 10.50 -4.92
C ARG A 140 -2.63 11.79 -5.66
N ASP A 141 -3.52 12.33 -6.49
CA ASP A 141 -3.28 13.58 -7.23
C ASP A 141 -3.33 14.80 -6.31
N VAL A 142 -3.84 14.66 -5.08
CA VAL A 142 -3.76 15.64 -4.00
C VAL A 142 -2.36 15.61 -3.40
N ASN A 143 -1.40 16.23 -4.08
CA ASN A 143 -0.03 16.37 -3.62
C ASN A 143 0.58 17.71 -4.05
N THR A 144 1.68 18.09 -3.40
CA THR A 144 2.37 19.38 -3.61
C THR A 144 2.83 19.55 -5.07
N ARG A 145 3.29 18.47 -5.72
CA ARG A 145 3.83 18.47 -7.08
C ARG A 145 2.74 18.70 -8.14
N ASN A 146 1.55 18.12 -7.98
CA ASN A 146 0.44 18.25 -8.92
C ASN A 146 -0.35 19.56 -8.69
N LEU A 147 -0.68 19.85 -7.44
CA LEU A 147 -1.46 21.04 -7.09
C LEU A 147 -0.65 22.34 -7.16
N LYS A 148 0.69 22.25 -7.12
CA LYS A 148 1.63 23.39 -7.07
C LYS A 148 1.43 24.24 -5.82
N VAL A 149 1.32 23.56 -4.67
CA VAL A 149 1.12 24.17 -3.34
C VAL A 149 2.12 23.60 -2.35
N ASP A 150 2.30 24.28 -1.22
CA ASP A 150 3.10 23.77 -0.11
C ASP A 150 2.40 22.65 0.67
N LEU A 151 3.15 21.97 1.54
CA LEU A 151 2.64 20.86 2.33
C LEU A 151 1.57 21.28 3.35
N ALA A 152 1.68 22.49 3.90
CA ALA A 152 0.68 23.02 4.82
C ALA A 152 -0.70 23.11 4.14
N ARG A 153 -0.76 23.50 2.86
CA ARG A 153 -2.01 23.49 2.08
C ARG A 153 -2.60 22.09 1.91
N ILE A 154 -1.76 21.04 1.80
CA ILE A 154 -2.25 19.65 1.76
C ILE A 154 -2.89 19.26 3.09
N TYR A 155 -2.30 19.66 4.22
CA TYR A 155 -2.90 19.45 5.54
C TYR A 155 -4.18 20.25 5.75
N GLU A 156 -4.28 21.48 5.23
CA GLU A 156 -5.53 22.26 5.23
C GLU A 156 -6.65 21.55 4.45
N ILE A 157 -6.33 20.95 3.29
CA ILE A 157 -7.28 20.14 2.52
C ILE A 157 -7.73 18.93 3.34
N LEU A 158 -6.81 18.18 3.94
CA LEU A 158 -7.14 17.06 4.83
C LEU A 158 -8.00 17.52 6.02
N ARG A 159 -7.66 18.64 6.63
CA ARG A 159 -8.36 19.23 7.78
C ARG A 159 -9.82 19.57 7.48
N SER A 160 -10.12 19.96 6.24
CA SER A 160 -11.48 20.24 5.76
C SER A 160 -12.37 19.00 5.61
N LEU A 161 -11.77 17.81 5.45
CA LEU A 161 -12.53 16.56 5.36
C LEU A 161 -13.15 16.22 6.72
N PRO A 162 -14.37 15.66 6.75
CA PRO A 162 -14.95 15.19 8.00
C PRO A 162 -14.19 13.96 8.52
N GLU A 163 -14.02 13.88 9.84
CA GLU A 163 -13.46 12.67 10.47
C GLU A 163 -14.37 11.46 10.24
N ARG A 164 -15.69 11.67 10.42
CA ARG A 164 -16.74 10.69 10.16
C ARG A 164 -17.90 11.34 9.43
N VAL A 165 -18.54 10.59 8.53
CA VAL A 165 -19.66 11.10 7.75
C VAL A 165 -20.59 9.96 7.32
N SER A 166 -21.90 10.20 7.36
CA SER A 166 -22.93 9.28 6.85
C SER A 166 -23.20 9.50 5.36
N ARG A 167 -23.90 8.55 4.70
CA ARG A 167 -24.41 8.72 3.33
C ARG A 167 -25.28 9.96 3.19
N LYS A 168 -26.14 10.21 4.17
CA LYS A 168 -27.04 11.36 4.19
C LYS A 168 -26.26 12.68 4.20
N GLU A 169 -25.19 12.75 4.97
CA GLU A 169 -24.33 13.93 5.02
C GLU A 169 -23.47 14.07 3.77
N LEU A 170 -22.97 12.96 3.20
CA LEU A 170 -22.22 12.98 1.94
C LEU A 170 -23.04 13.58 0.81
N ARG A 171 -24.30 13.18 0.67
CA ARG A 171 -25.21 13.74 -0.35
C ARG A 171 -25.40 15.25 -0.24
N LYS A 172 -25.32 15.80 0.98
CA LYS A 172 -25.42 17.24 1.22
C LYS A 172 -24.09 17.99 1.00
N ARG A 173 -22.97 17.33 1.28
CA ARG A 173 -21.63 17.93 1.23
C ARG A 173 -21.02 17.91 -0.17
N ILE A 174 -21.31 16.88 -0.95
CA ILE A 174 -20.78 16.70 -2.30
C ILE A 174 -21.64 17.53 -3.27
N SER A 175 -20.97 18.29 -4.13
CA SER A 175 -21.61 19.12 -5.14
C SER A 175 -22.51 18.29 -6.07
N ASP A 176 -23.59 18.91 -6.55
CA ASP A 176 -24.53 18.29 -7.51
C ASP A 176 -23.83 17.72 -8.75
N ALA A 177 -22.71 18.34 -9.17
CA ALA A 177 -21.90 17.88 -10.29
C ALA A 177 -21.31 16.47 -10.13
N TYR A 178 -21.26 15.93 -8.90
CA TYR A 178 -20.66 14.63 -8.59
C TYR A 178 -21.65 13.62 -7.98
N GLN A 179 -22.95 13.90 -7.98
CA GLN A 179 -23.96 13.03 -7.35
C GLN A 179 -24.08 11.67 -8.05
N GLU A 180 -23.99 11.63 -9.38
CA GLU A 180 -24.00 10.36 -10.13
C GLU A 180 -22.81 9.47 -9.78
N GLU A 181 -21.61 10.06 -9.68
CA GLU A 181 -20.41 9.31 -9.26
C GLU A 181 -20.52 8.85 -7.80
N LEU A 182 -21.06 9.69 -6.92
CA LEU A 182 -21.35 9.33 -5.53
C LEU A 182 -22.27 8.11 -5.46
N ASP A 183 -23.37 8.09 -6.23
CA ASP A 183 -24.31 6.97 -6.27
C ASP A 183 -23.65 5.68 -6.77
N ALA A 184 -22.80 5.78 -7.80
CA ALA A 184 -22.03 4.65 -8.30
C ALA A 184 -21.04 4.10 -7.24
N ILE A 185 -20.43 4.95 -6.42
CA ILE A 185 -19.56 4.50 -5.32
C ILE A 185 -20.38 3.82 -4.22
N LEU A 186 -21.49 4.44 -3.79
CA LEU A 186 -22.30 3.99 -2.66
C LEU A 186 -23.08 2.70 -2.94
N SER A 187 -23.35 2.38 -4.21
CA SER A 187 -24.06 1.15 -4.60
C SER A 187 -23.25 -0.13 -4.36
N ASN A 188 -21.92 -0.04 -4.24
CA ASN A 188 -21.04 -1.20 -4.16
C ASN A 188 -20.93 -1.84 -2.77
N HIS A 189 -21.42 -1.18 -1.72
CA HIS A 189 -21.28 -1.63 -0.34
C HIS A 189 -22.47 -1.18 0.52
N ARG A 190 -22.58 -1.74 1.72
CA ARG A 190 -23.45 -1.29 2.81
C ARG A 190 -22.74 -0.23 3.64
N GLU A 191 -23.50 0.77 4.08
CA GLU A 191 -22.98 1.84 4.93
C GLU A 191 -22.34 1.28 6.22
N PRO A 192 -21.12 1.70 6.58
CA PRO A 192 -20.53 1.34 7.86
C PRO A 192 -21.35 1.93 9.02
N ARG A 193 -21.55 1.16 10.09
CA ARG A 193 -22.37 1.55 11.27
C ARG A 193 -21.94 2.88 11.89
N GLU A 194 -20.64 3.13 11.86
CA GLU A 194 -19.99 4.30 12.47
C GLU A 194 -19.77 5.47 11.49
N GLY A 195 -20.30 5.36 10.27
CA GLY A 195 -20.01 6.29 9.18
C GLY A 195 -18.65 6.04 8.53
N TYR A 196 -18.43 6.73 7.42
CA TYR A 196 -17.17 6.68 6.66
C TYR A 196 -16.11 7.52 7.34
N LYS A 197 -14.91 6.96 7.54
CA LYS A 197 -13.79 7.61 8.22
C LYS A 197 -12.90 8.40 7.25
N LEU A 198 -13.48 9.34 6.49
CA LEU A 198 -12.84 9.91 5.29
C LEU A 198 -11.47 10.54 5.54
N ARG A 199 -11.34 11.38 6.58
CA ARG A 199 -10.09 12.11 6.81
C ARG A 199 -8.91 11.19 7.13
N GLN A 200 -9.07 10.24 8.06
CA GLN A 200 -7.97 9.33 8.43
C GLN A 200 -7.55 8.45 7.25
N ARG A 201 -8.50 8.04 6.40
CA ARG A 201 -8.24 7.25 5.20
C ARG A 201 -7.50 8.10 4.20
N ALA A 202 -7.98 9.31 3.94
CA ALA A 202 -7.30 10.23 3.04
C ALA A 202 -5.85 10.51 3.49
N LEU A 203 -5.64 10.78 4.78
CA LEU A 203 -4.30 10.97 5.34
C LEU A 203 -3.40 9.75 5.10
N PHE A 204 -3.88 8.54 5.37
CA PHE A 204 -3.11 7.32 5.08
C PHE A 204 -2.80 7.19 3.59
N GLY A 205 -3.78 7.36 2.71
CA GLY A 205 -3.60 7.17 1.27
C GLY A 205 -2.61 8.16 0.67
N LEU A 206 -2.65 9.42 1.11
CA LEU A 206 -1.68 10.44 0.68
C LEU A 206 -0.29 10.19 1.29
N ALA A 207 -0.22 9.76 2.55
CA ALA A 207 1.03 9.43 3.21
C ALA A 207 1.72 8.21 2.59
N GLU A 208 0.97 7.15 2.23
CA GLU A 208 1.54 6.01 1.51
C GLU A 208 2.02 6.37 0.11
N ALA A 209 1.26 7.21 -0.60
CA ALA A 209 1.70 7.71 -1.90
C ALA A 209 3.02 8.49 -1.76
N GLU A 210 3.16 9.31 -0.72
CA GLU A 210 4.42 10.03 -0.47
C GLU A 210 5.54 9.10 -0.03
N ARG A 211 5.26 8.09 0.81
CA ARG A 211 6.24 7.05 1.19
C ARG A 211 6.79 6.35 -0.04
N ALA A 212 5.93 5.94 -0.97
CA ALA A 212 6.34 5.32 -2.23
C ALA A 212 7.25 6.23 -3.07
N VAL A 213 6.98 7.54 -3.09
CA VAL A 213 7.78 8.54 -3.81
C VAL A 213 9.17 8.71 -3.18
N VAL A 214 9.27 8.77 -1.85
CA VAL A 214 10.56 9.03 -1.16
C VAL A 214 11.38 7.77 -0.93
N PHE A 215 10.78 6.57 -0.87
CA PHE A 215 11.46 5.32 -0.56
C PHE A 215 12.71 5.05 -1.44
N PRO A 216 12.67 5.27 -2.78
CA PRO A 216 13.86 5.12 -3.62
C PRO A 216 15.02 6.04 -3.24
N GLU A 217 14.74 7.22 -2.70
CA GLU A 217 15.77 8.17 -2.27
C GLU A 217 16.46 7.70 -0.98
N PHE A 218 15.69 7.18 -0.02
CA PHE A 218 16.24 6.55 1.18
C PHE A 218 17.14 5.35 0.84
N LEU A 219 16.74 4.53 -0.15
CA LEU A 219 17.56 3.44 -0.69
C LEU A 219 18.87 3.95 -1.31
N LYS A 220 18.80 4.96 -2.18
CA LYS A 220 19.99 5.54 -2.84
C LYS A 220 20.99 6.13 -1.85
N ARG A 221 20.51 6.77 -0.78
CA ARG A 221 21.32 7.31 0.31
C ARG A 221 21.85 6.25 1.27
N ARG A 222 21.39 5.00 1.13
CA ARG A 222 21.68 3.89 2.06
C ARG A 222 21.25 4.20 3.50
N ASP A 223 20.20 4.99 3.68
CA ASP A 223 19.66 5.32 4.99
C ASP A 223 18.77 4.17 5.51
N ILE A 224 19.43 3.11 5.97
CA ILE A 224 18.76 1.93 6.54
C ILE A 224 17.83 2.31 7.67
N LYS A 225 18.24 3.23 8.56
CA LYS A 225 17.42 3.63 9.70
C LYS A 225 16.13 4.28 9.24
N GLY A 226 16.21 5.17 8.26
CA GLY A 226 15.05 5.79 7.61
C GLY A 226 14.15 4.77 6.91
N ILE A 227 14.72 3.82 6.17
CA ILE A 227 13.96 2.74 5.50
C ILE A 227 13.17 1.90 6.52
N LEU A 228 13.83 1.44 7.58
CA LEU A 228 13.16 0.66 8.64
C LEU A 228 12.08 1.48 9.33
N LYS A 229 12.30 2.79 9.54
CA LYS A 229 11.28 3.70 10.08
C LYS A 229 10.09 3.86 9.13
N LEU A 230 10.31 3.96 7.82
CA LEU A 230 9.23 4.08 6.83
C LEU A 230 8.33 2.83 6.82
N VAL A 231 8.92 1.64 6.84
CA VAL A 231 8.17 0.37 6.91
C VAL A 231 7.31 0.30 8.16
N LYS A 232 7.87 0.65 9.33
CA LYS A 232 7.11 0.68 10.60
C LYS A 232 5.97 1.70 10.54
N ARG A 233 6.21 2.88 9.96
CA ARG A 233 5.20 3.94 9.83
C ARG A 233 4.08 3.58 8.86
N SER A 234 4.40 2.86 7.80
CA SER A 234 3.40 2.29 6.91
C SER A 234 2.48 1.34 7.67
N HIS A 235 3.07 0.38 8.38
CA HIS A 235 2.30 -0.57 9.18
C HIS A 235 1.47 0.10 10.27
N ASP A 236 1.99 1.12 10.97
CA ASP A 236 1.24 1.90 11.96
C ASP A 236 -0.09 2.43 11.38
N GLY A 237 -0.12 2.81 10.11
CA GLY A 237 -1.34 3.22 9.45
C GLY A 237 -2.37 2.10 9.29
N ASP A 238 -1.93 0.85 9.13
CA ASP A 238 -2.81 -0.31 8.96
C ASP A 238 -3.25 -0.99 10.27
N ARG A 239 -2.52 -0.75 11.37
CA ARG A 239 -2.76 -1.38 12.67
C ARG A 239 -4.18 -1.18 13.18
N VAL A 240 -4.70 -2.22 13.84
CA VAL A 240 -5.96 -2.21 14.59
C VAL A 240 -5.74 -2.49 16.08
N ALA A 241 -4.56 -2.96 16.45
CA ALA A 241 -4.12 -3.19 17.82
C ALA A 241 -2.62 -2.86 17.97
N LYS A 242 -2.18 -2.75 19.22
CA LYS A 242 -0.78 -2.64 19.59
C LYS A 242 -0.53 -3.46 20.85
N PHE A 243 0.66 -4.03 20.96
CA PHE A 243 1.07 -4.88 22.06
C PHE A 243 2.35 -4.34 22.68
N ASP A 244 2.54 -4.58 23.99
CA ASP A 244 3.81 -4.34 24.67
C ASP A 244 4.79 -5.52 24.48
N ARG A 245 5.95 -5.47 25.14
CA ARG A 245 6.99 -6.51 25.01
C ARG A 245 6.58 -7.85 25.61
N GLU A 246 5.64 -7.81 26.54
CA GLU A 246 5.08 -8.93 27.28
C GLU A 246 3.90 -9.56 26.54
N GLY A 247 3.42 -8.93 25.45
CA GLY A 247 2.31 -9.41 24.63
C GLY A 247 0.93 -8.97 25.14
N ASN A 248 0.85 -8.00 26.05
CA ASN A 248 -0.41 -7.41 26.47
C ASN A 248 -0.84 -6.33 25.49
N ARG A 249 -2.16 -6.24 25.25
CA ARG A 249 -2.71 -5.14 24.44
C ARG A 249 -2.54 -3.80 25.15
N VAL A 250 -2.05 -2.82 24.41
CA VAL A 250 -2.00 -1.42 24.84
C VAL A 250 -2.94 -0.56 23.99
N PRO A 251 -3.40 0.60 24.51
CA PRO A 251 -4.29 1.48 23.75
C PRO A 251 -3.68 1.88 22.40
N TRP A 252 -4.47 1.72 21.34
CA TRP A 252 -4.14 2.16 19.99
C TRP A 252 -5.36 2.82 19.36
N ASN A 253 -5.20 4.05 18.86
CA ASN A 253 -6.27 4.78 18.18
C ASN A 253 -5.73 5.38 16.87
N PRO A 254 -5.99 4.74 15.72
CA PRO A 254 -5.60 5.26 14.40
C PRO A 254 -6.17 6.66 14.11
N GLY A 255 -7.36 6.98 14.64
CA GLY A 255 -7.98 8.29 14.45
C GLY A 255 -7.20 9.45 15.10
N ALA A 256 -6.34 9.16 16.08
CA ALA A 256 -5.53 10.16 16.77
C ALA A 256 -4.54 10.89 15.84
N PHE A 257 -4.20 10.29 14.69
CA PHE A 257 -3.29 10.89 13.71
C PHE A 257 -3.96 11.92 12.80
N SER A 258 -5.30 11.99 12.80
CA SER A 258 -6.08 12.84 11.90
C SER A 258 -7.03 13.79 12.63
N THR A 259 -6.87 13.99 13.93
CA THR A 259 -7.70 14.97 14.65
C THR A 259 -7.43 16.38 14.16
N ASP A 260 -8.39 17.26 14.39
CA ASP A 260 -8.26 18.70 14.15
C ASP A 260 -6.95 19.24 14.77
N GLU A 261 -6.70 18.96 16.05
CA GLU A 261 -5.52 19.44 16.78
C GLU A 261 -4.21 18.88 16.22
N ARG A 262 -4.21 17.63 15.73
CA ARG A 262 -3.01 17.04 15.14
C ARG A 262 -2.67 17.72 13.82
N LEU A 263 -3.64 17.93 12.94
CA LEU A 263 -3.42 18.60 11.66
C LEU A 263 -3.09 20.09 11.85
N ASP A 264 -3.77 20.77 12.76
CA ASP A 264 -3.52 22.19 13.05
C ASP A 264 -2.10 22.40 13.59
N ARG A 265 -1.57 21.48 14.42
CA ARG A 265 -0.15 21.49 14.83
C ARG A 265 0.80 21.32 13.65
N LEU A 266 0.55 20.38 12.75
CA LEU A 266 1.40 20.16 11.56
C LEU A 266 1.40 21.39 10.65
N ILE A 267 0.24 22.01 10.46
CA ILE A 267 0.10 23.27 9.71
C ILE A 267 0.90 24.37 10.41
N ALA A 268 0.74 24.53 11.73
CA ALA A 268 1.45 25.57 12.50
C ALA A 268 2.97 25.41 12.39
N THR A 269 3.50 24.20 12.56
CA THR A 269 4.93 23.89 12.38
C THR A 269 5.42 24.28 10.99
N LEU A 270 4.69 23.94 9.93
CA LEU A 270 5.09 24.23 8.55
C LEU A 270 4.95 25.71 8.16
N ARG A 271 4.09 26.46 8.85
CA ARG A 271 3.88 27.90 8.64
C ARG A 271 4.81 28.75 9.50
N ASN A 272 5.34 28.21 10.58
CA ASN A 272 6.26 28.90 11.48
C ASN A 272 7.64 29.04 10.84
N ARG A 273 8.13 30.28 10.72
CA ARG A 273 9.47 30.56 10.19
C ARG A 273 10.60 30.15 11.15
N ASP A 274 10.29 30.03 12.44
CA ASP A 274 11.24 29.67 13.48
C ASP A 274 11.29 28.16 13.75
N SER A 275 10.50 27.36 13.02
CA SER A 275 10.53 25.90 13.19
C SER A 275 11.86 25.31 12.74
N THR A 276 12.35 24.34 13.51
CA THR A 276 13.65 23.71 13.25
C THR A 276 13.56 22.77 12.04
N PRO A 277 14.69 22.47 11.38
CA PRO A 277 14.72 21.46 10.32
C PRO A 277 14.16 20.10 10.76
N GLU A 278 14.40 19.71 12.02
CA GLU A 278 13.88 18.47 12.59
C GLU A 278 12.36 18.50 12.74
N GLU A 279 11.78 19.61 13.19
CA GLU A 279 10.32 19.77 13.29
C GLU A 279 9.66 19.74 11.90
N ILE A 280 10.27 20.40 10.91
CA ILE A 280 9.80 20.40 9.53
C ILE A 280 9.90 19.01 8.92
N GLU A 281 10.98 18.27 9.22
CA GLU A 281 11.14 16.88 8.82
C GLU A 281 10.05 16.01 9.46
N GLU A 282 9.80 16.10 10.77
CA GLU A 282 8.74 15.33 11.43
C GLU A 282 7.33 15.65 10.94
N ALA A 283 7.12 16.86 10.41
CA ALA A 283 5.88 17.28 9.78
C ALA A 283 5.71 16.74 8.34
N GLN A 284 6.72 16.11 7.74
CA GLN A 284 6.59 15.55 6.41
C GLN A 284 5.50 14.49 6.33
N LEU A 285 4.80 14.46 5.19
CA LEU A 285 3.62 13.63 5.00
C LEU A 285 3.95 12.13 5.09
N TYR A 286 5.12 11.72 4.59
CA TYR A 286 5.57 10.33 4.63
C TYR A 286 5.82 9.79 6.05
N TRP A 287 5.95 10.66 7.06
CA TRP A 287 6.03 10.26 8.47
C TRP A 287 4.68 10.15 9.18
N GLN A 288 3.59 10.61 8.56
CA GLN A 288 2.27 10.49 9.16
C GLN A 288 1.73 9.08 8.89
N PRO A 289 1.33 8.31 9.92
CA PRO A 289 0.77 6.98 9.70
C PRO A 289 -0.58 7.05 8.96
N GLY A 290 -1.44 7.99 9.37
CA GLY A 290 -2.85 7.99 9.00
C GLY A 290 -3.61 6.86 9.70
N GLY A 291 -4.69 6.37 9.08
CA GLY A 291 -5.35 5.15 9.51
C GLY A 291 -6.11 4.51 8.36
N TYR A 292 -5.70 3.32 7.94
CA TYR A 292 -6.38 2.44 6.97
C TYR A 292 -7.00 1.20 7.62
N GLU A 293 -6.48 0.77 8.78
CA GLU A 293 -7.07 -0.27 9.64
C GLU A 293 -7.30 -1.61 8.92
N ARG A 294 -6.40 -2.00 8.00
CA ARG A 294 -6.50 -3.27 7.26
C ARG A 294 -5.76 -4.42 7.92
N SER A 295 -5.07 -4.22 9.03
CA SER A 295 -4.38 -5.29 9.75
C SER A 295 -5.35 -6.12 10.59
N ILE A 296 -4.80 -7.05 11.38
CA ILE A 296 -5.47 -7.81 12.44
C ILE A 296 -4.57 -7.86 13.67
N PRO A 297 -5.12 -8.08 14.88
CA PRO A 297 -4.31 -8.09 16.11
C PRO A 297 -3.13 -9.06 16.08
N GLN A 298 -3.27 -10.20 15.40
CA GLN A 298 -2.21 -11.19 15.25
C GLN A 298 -1.04 -10.66 14.42
N ILE A 299 -1.31 -10.01 13.28
CA ILE A 299 -0.27 -9.37 12.46
C ILE A 299 0.37 -8.22 13.23
N ASP A 300 -0.44 -7.40 13.91
CA ASP A 300 0.06 -6.26 14.70
C ASP A 300 1.02 -6.72 15.81
N HIS A 301 0.67 -7.80 16.52
CA HIS A 301 1.53 -8.40 17.54
C HIS A 301 2.81 -8.97 16.94
N LEU A 302 2.75 -9.64 15.78
CA LEU A 302 3.92 -10.15 15.08
C LEU A 302 4.88 -9.00 14.73
N CYS A 303 4.35 -7.90 14.21
CA CYS A 303 5.15 -6.71 13.90
C CYS A 303 5.75 -6.06 15.16
N ASP A 304 5.01 -6.03 16.28
CA ASP A 304 5.51 -5.54 17.57
C ASP A 304 6.65 -6.42 18.12
N ILE A 305 6.54 -7.75 18.00
CA ILE A 305 7.62 -8.68 18.36
C ILE A 305 8.89 -8.36 17.55
N VAL A 306 8.75 -8.18 16.23
CA VAL A 306 9.90 -7.82 15.37
C VAL A 306 10.50 -6.49 15.77
N ASP A 307 9.69 -5.48 16.04
CA ASP A 307 10.17 -4.15 16.43
C ASP A 307 10.92 -4.18 17.78
N TYR A 308 10.35 -4.84 18.79
CA TYR A 308 10.95 -4.88 20.12
C TYR A 308 12.26 -5.67 20.18
N GLU A 309 12.33 -6.79 19.47
CA GLU A 309 13.47 -7.70 19.56
C GLU A 309 14.56 -7.37 18.52
N LEU A 310 14.17 -6.87 17.35
CA LEU A 310 15.06 -6.71 16.20
C LEU A 310 14.95 -5.33 15.54
N GLY A 311 14.30 -4.34 16.15
CA GLY A 311 13.98 -3.07 15.50
C GLY A 311 15.16 -2.23 14.98
N SER A 312 16.40 -2.53 15.39
CA SER A 312 17.63 -1.93 14.83
C SER A 312 18.10 -2.59 13.53
N TYR A 313 17.63 -3.81 13.25
CA TYR A 313 18.04 -4.65 12.12
C TYR A 313 16.88 -5.03 11.22
N ALA A 314 15.65 -4.85 11.68
CA ALA A 314 14.45 -5.29 11.01
C ALA A 314 13.28 -4.31 11.17
N ALA A 315 12.36 -4.39 10.22
CA ALA A 315 11.05 -3.77 10.27
C ALA A 315 10.04 -4.69 9.59
N ALA A 316 8.84 -4.76 10.15
CA ALA A 316 7.77 -5.63 9.68
C ALA A 316 6.53 -4.80 9.33
N GLN A 317 5.83 -5.22 8.29
CA GLN A 317 4.54 -4.66 7.89
C GLN A 317 3.64 -5.74 7.29
N MET A 318 2.33 -5.52 7.34
CA MET A 318 1.39 -6.40 6.64
C MET A 318 1.63 -6.36 5.12
N MET A 319 1.38 -7.48 4.45
CA MET A 319 1.49 -7.58 2.99
C MET A 319 0.12 -7.74 2.33
N GLY A 320 -0.06 -7.09 1.18
CA GLY A 320 -1.28 -7.19 0.37
C GLY A 320 -2.49 -6.53 1.04
N ALA A 321 -3.69 -6.97 0.67
CA ALA A 321 -4.92 -6.26 1.06
C ALA A 321 -5.33 -6.41 2.55
N GLY A 322 -4.60 -7.16 3.40
CA GLY A 322 -4.86 -7.26 4.85
C GLY A 322 -5.98 -8.20 5.29
N LEU A 323 -6.46 -8.03 6.53
CA LEU A 323 -7.42 -8.88 7.25
C LEU A 323 -6.95 -10.32 7.49
N GLY A 324 -5.63 -10.52 7.54
CA GLY A 324 -4.96 -11.82 7.53
C GLY A 324 -3.92 -11.90 6.42
N GLY A 325 -3.29 -13.07 6.28
CA GLY A 325 -2.26 -13.33 5.28
C GLY A 325 -0.85 -13.24 5.84
N ASP A 326 0.05 -12.67 5.04
CA ASP A 326 1.49 -12.67 5.31
C ASP A 326 1.97 -11.30 5.82
N VAL A 327 3.08 -11.34 6.55
CA VAL A 327 3.84 -10.18 7.02
C VAL A 327 5.15 -10.16 6.26
N GLU A 328 5.48 -9.00 5.69
CA GLU A 328 6.76 -8.72 5.09
C GLU A 328 7.72 -8.19 6.16
N VAL A 329 8.91 -8.80 6.28
CA VAL A 329 9.97 -8.37 7.20
C VAL A 329 11.23 -8.03 6.41
N LEU A 330 11.55 -6.74 6.30
CA LEU A 330 12.87 -6.30 5.82
C LEU A 330 13.87 -6.48 6.95
N ILE A 331 14.92 -7.27 6.75
CA ILE A 331 15.85 -7.67 7.82
C ILE A 331 17.28 -7.83 7.32
N ARG A 332 18.26 -7.53 8.19
CA ARG A 332 19.67 -7.83 7.95
C ARG A 332 19.88 -9.36 7.87
N ARG A 333 20.60 -9.83 6.85
CA ARG A 333 20.70 -11.28 6.52
C ARG A 333 21.20 -12.15 7.66
N ASP A 334 22.14 -11.66 8.46
CA ASP A 334 22.70 -12.37 9.62
C ASP A 334 21.72 -12.50 10.81
N LYS A 335 20.56 -11.82 10.76
CA LYS A 335 19.52 -11.84 11.79
C LYS A 335 18.35 -12.76 11.46
N VAL A 336 18.34 -13.42 10.31
CA VAL A 336 17.23 -14.30 9.89
C VAL A 336 17.02 -15.49 10.83
N GLU A 337 18.09 -16.15 11.27
CA GLU A 337 17.96 -17.28 12.21
C GLU A 337 17.53 -16.82 13.61
N GLU A 338 17.96 -15.63 14.02
CA GLU A 338 17.50 -15.01 15.27
C GLU A 338 15.99 -14.70 15.20
N LEU A 339 15.52 -14.14 14.08
CA LEU A 339 14.10 -13.91 13.80
C LEU A 339 13.29 -15.22 13.89
N ARG A 340 13.74 -16.29 13.24
CA ARG A 340 13.05 -17.60 13.28
C ARG A 340 12.86 -18.10 14.71
N ARG A 341 13.91 -18.04 15.52
CA ARG A 341 13.88 -18.47 16.93
C ARG A 341 12.96 -17.60 17.79
N ILE A 342 12.98 -16.28 17.57
CA ILE A 342 12.11 -15.33 18.26
C ILE A 342 10.65 -15.62 17.94
N LEU A 343 10.31 -15.73 16.66
CA LEU A 343 8.93 -15.96 16.21
C LEU A 343 8.41 -17.34 16.63
N ASP A 344 9.25 -18.39 16.61
CA ASP A 344 8.88 -19.70 17.14
C ASP A 344 8.44 -19.61 18.61
N LYS A 345 9.24 -18.93 19.44
CA LYS A 345 8.96 -18.79 20.88
C LYS A 345 7.82 -17.84 21.19
N LYS A 346 7.77 -16.67 20.54
CA LYS A 346 6.89 -15.55 20.92
C LYS A 346 5.61 -15.46 20.09
N TYR A 347 5.55 -16.11 18.93
CA TYR A 347 4.39 -16.03 18.03
C TYR A 347 3.83 -17.43 17.72
N PHE A 348 4.58 -18.28 17.00
CA PHE A 348 4.04 -19.55 16.50
C PHE A 348 3.59 -20.50 17.61
N LYS A 349 4.43 -20.76 18.63
CA LYS A 349 4.03 -21.61 19.76
C LYS A 349 2.87 -21.03 20.57
N PRO A 350 2.89 -19.75 21.00
CA PRO A 350 1.77 -19.16 21.72
C PRO A 350 0.44 -19.15 20.94
N TYR A 351 0.47 -18.93 19.63
CA TYR A 351 -0.73 -18.92 18.80
C TYR A 351 -1.11 -20.30 18.22
N GLY A 352 -0.30 -21.35 18.45
CA GLY A 352 -0.53 -22.67 17.88
C GLY A 352 -0.47 -22.71 16.34
N VAL A 353 0.33 -21.82 15.74
CA VAL A 353 0.47 -21.68 14.29
C VAL A 353 1.69 -22.44 13.81
N GLU A 354 1.56 -23.22 12.74
CA GLU A 354 2.69 -23.88 12.09
C GLU A 354 3.66 -22.84 11.48
N PRO A 355 4.97 -22.86 11.81
CA PRO A 355 5.93 -21.91 11.26
C PRO A 355 6.03 -22.00 9.73
N ARG A 356 5.69 -20.92 9.05
CA ARG A 356 5.85 -20.77 7.59
C ARG A 356 6.56 -19.47 7.28
N ILE A 357 7.84 -19.59 6.96
CA ILE A 357 8.75 -18.47 6.72
C ILE A 357 9.55 -18.71 5.44
N ALA A 358 9.47 -17.78 4.49
CA ALA A 358 10.25 -17.79 3.26
C ALA A 358 11.21 -16.59 3.20
N VAL A 359 12.45 -16.82 2.78
CA VAL A 359 13.43 -15.74 2.52
C VAL A 359 13.40 -15.44 1.03
N THR A 360 13.29 -14.16 0.67
CA THR A 360 13.23 -13.70 -0.71
C THR A 360 14.15 -12.50 -0.95
N TYR A 361 14.44 -12.28 -2.23
CA TYR A 361 15.31 -11.23 -2.74
C TYR A 361 14.68 -10.62 -3.99
N PRO A 362 14.94 -9.33 -4.29
CA PRO A 362 14.42 -8.71 -5.51
C PRO A 362 14.83 -9.48 -6.77
N GLY A 363 13.82 -10.05 -7.43
CA GLY A 363 13.95 -10.91 -8.60
C GLY A 363 14.00 -10.15 -9.93
N GLN A 364 14.24 -10.89 -11.00
CA GLN A 364 14.10 -10.38 -12.36
C GLN A 364 12.63 -10.43 -12.77
N GLY A 365 12.16 -9.41 -13.49
CA GLY A 365 10.84 -9.41 -14.11
C GLY A 365 10.68 -10.49 -15.19
N ALA A 366 9.48 -10.59 -15.75
CA ALA A 366 9.11 -11.56 -16.77
C ALA A 366 10.09 -11.51 -17.95
N CYS A 367 10.57 -12.68 -18.36
CA CYS A 367 11.48 -12.83 -19.49
C CYS A 367 11.18 -14.11 -20.27
N LEU A 368 11.56 -14.11 -21.55
CA LEU A 368 11.52 -15.29 -22.39
C LEU A 368 12.82 -16.08 -22.18
N LEU A 369 12.72 -17.38 -21.93
CA LEU A 369 13.88 -18.28 -21.82
C LEU A 369 14.36 -18.80 -23.20
N GLY A 370 13.52 -18.67 -24.22
CA GLY A 370 13.80 -19.01 -25.61
C GLY A 370 12.54 -18.90 -26.45
N THR A 371 12.68 -18.59 -27.74
CA THR A 371 11.58 -18.64 -28.70
C THR A 371 11.53 -20.03 -29.34
N PRO A 372 10.34 -20.67 -29.42
CA PRO A 372 10.20 -21.85 -30.27
C PRO A 372 10.63 -21.49 -31.70
N PRO A 373 11.27 -22.40 -32.46
CA PRO A 373 11.46 -22.19 -33.89
C PRO A 373 10.11 -21.82 -34.50
N LYS A 374 10.06 -20.84 -35.41
CA LYS A 374 8.84 -20.56 -36.20
C LYS A 374 8.46 -21.86 -36.92
N GLY A 375 7.53 -22.61 -36.34
CA GLY A 375 7.03 -23.87 -36.90
C GLY A 375 6.29 -23.58 -38.20
N LEU A 376 6.43 -24.51 -39.14
CA LEU A 376 5.89 -24.47 -40.51
C LEU A 376 4.51 -23.82 -40.57
N SER A 377 4.34 -22.88 -41.50
CA SER A 377 3.01 -22.41 -41.87
C SER A 377 2.16 -23.64 -42.17
N PHE A 378 1.06 -23.82 -41.44
CA PHE A 378 -0.02 -24.66 -41.93
C PHE A 378 -0.67 -23.88 -43.08
N SER A 379 -0.09 -24.04 -44.26
CA SER A 379 -0.66 -23.62 -45.55
C SER A 379 -1.82 -24.52 -45.92
#